data_AF-A0A7W4FIR1-F1
#
_entry.id   AF-A0A7W4FIR1-F1
#
_cell.length_a   1.000
_cell.length_b   1.000
_cell.length_c   1.000
_cell.angle_alpha   90.00
_cell.angle_beta   90.00
_cell.angle_gamma   90.00
#
_symmetry.space_group_name_H-M   'P 1'
#
loop_
_entity.id
_entity.type
_entity.pdbx_description
1 polymer ?
#
loop_
_entity_poly.entity_id
_entity_poly.type
_entity_poly.pdbx_seq_one_letter_code
_entity_poly.pdbx_strand_id
1 'polypeptide(L)'
;MRSHISDTSLTTLGYGDISPLGCGRIVAIFLAVTGLTIVAILIGKVSSERQSSLLLLLHTSDVERRMSSFTKEVDEYMENIRTLSSTQELDKLHKNIKGLRALIESISKYMVFHINQSLFIEIGTNTSIKKLMNKFSECHDVIFNLKEISKNNKKVESASYSVSKKMSFIADMLEANSAERKSNPDIFSDRNLRLKHYEFTSWKKTTMTESLLFAVQLKLPDVPRQEWPKHVHKPIAKELDVSNKLVVKCIDELKNRNLC
;
A
#
# COMPACT_ATOMS: atom_id res chain seq x y z
N MET A 1 38.76 38.50 -36.81
CA MET A 1 39.96 37.74 -36.37
C MET A 1 40.28 37.92 -34.87
N ARG A 2 39.27 38.10 -33.98
CA ARG A 2 39.45 38.21 -32.52
C ARG A 2 38.78 37.09 -31.72
N SER A 3 37.92 36.28 -32.34
CA SER A 3 37.17 35.20 -31.68
C SER A 3 38.00 33.92 -31.44
N HIS A 4 38.99 33.63 -32.28
CA HIS A 4 39.77 32.37 -32.17
C HIS A 4 40.77 32.32 -31.00
N ILE A 5 41.23 33.47 -30.50
CA ILE A 5 42.21 33.53 -29.40
C ILE A 5 41.54 33.24 -28.04
N SER A 6 40.26 33.59 -27.89
CA SER A 6 39.49 33.31 -26.68
C SER A 6 39.17 31.82 -26.52
N ASP A 7 38.75 31.11 -27.57
CA ASP A 7 38.35 29.70 -27.48
C ASP A 7 39.52 28.76 -27.16
N THR A 8 40.71 29.08 -27.68
CA THR A 8 41.93 28.27 -27.51
C THR A 8 42.62 28.49 -26.16
N SER A 9 42.48 29.67 -25.57
CA SER A 9 43.00 29.96 -24.22
C SER A 9 42.08 29.39 -23.13
N LEU A 10 40.76 29.36 -23.36
CA LEU A 10 39.77 28.92 -22.40
C LEU A 10 39.76 27.38 -22.18
N THR A 11 40.21 26.63 -23.18
CA THR A 11 40.29 25.17 -23.18
C THR A 11 41.65 24.62 -22.71
N THR A 12 42.55 25.51 -22.25
CA THR A 12 43.94 25.19 -21.86
C THR A 12 44.76 24.43 -22.90
N LEU A 13 44.35 24.44 -24.18
CA LEU A 13 45.11 23.77 -25.25
C LEU A 13 46.46 24.44 -25.50
N GLY A 14 46.54 25.76 -25.26
CA GLY A 14 47.79 26.51 -25.12
C GLY A 14 48.82 26.26 -26.24
N TYR A 15 48.52 26.67 -27.47
CA TYR A 15 49.45 26.50 -28.60
C TYR A 15 50.78 27.27 -28.44
N GLY A 16 50.89 28.21 -27.51
CA GLY A 16 52.15 28.90 -27.18
C GLY A 16 52.61 29.98 -28.17
N ASP A 17 52.02 30.05 -29.36
CA ASP A 17 52.49 30.94 -30.44
C ASP A 17 52.23 32.45 -30.21
N ILE A 18 51.34 32.81 -29.28
CA ILE A 18 50.98 34.21 -29.00
C ILE A 18 51.08 34.46 -27.50
N SER A 19 52.03 35.31 -27.11
CA SER A 19 52.23 35.73 -25.71
C SER A 19 51.76 37.17 -25.49
N PRO A 20 50.86 37.44 -24.52
CA PRO A 20 50.46 38.82 -24.23
C PRO A 20 51.63 39.62 -23.64
N LEU A 21 51.80 40.85 -24.13
CA LEU A 21 52.78 41.82 -23.63
C LEU A 21 52.08 42.89 -22.77
N GLY A 22 52.76 43.39 -21.73
CA GLY A 22 52.25 44.45 -20.84
C GLY A 22 51.05 44.03 -19.98
N CYS A 23 50.10 44.95 -19.77
CA CYS A 23 48.89 44.75 -18.94
C CYS A 23 47.99 43.60 -19.42
N GLY A 24 48.12 43.17 -20.69
CA GLY A 24 47.39 42.03 -21.23
C GLY A 24 47.68 40.70 -20.52
N ARG A 25 48.83 40.57 -19.84
CA ARG A 25 49.16 39.38 -19.06
C ARG A 25 48.21 39.16 -17.88
N ILE A 26 47.85 40.23 -17.17
CA ILE A 26 46.96 40.15 -16.01
C ILE A 26 45.57 39.71 -16.45
N VAL A 27 45.05 40.31 -17.54
CA VAL A 27 43.75 39.94 -18.11
C VAL A 27 43.74 38.49 -18.59
N ALA A 28 44.82 38.03 -19.25
CA ALA A 28 44.94 36.65 -19.69
C ALA A 28 44.96 35.65 -18.52
N ILE A 29 45.65 35.97 -17.42
CA ILE A 29 45.66 35.15 -16.20
C ILE A 29 44.25 35.05 -15.60
N PHE A 30 43.55 36.18 -15.42
CA PHE A 30 42.18 36.16 -14.91
C PHE A 30 41.22 35.37 -15.81
N LEU A 31 41.36 35.52 -17.13
CA LEU A 31 40.54 34.78 -18.09
C LEU A 31 40.80 33.27 -18.00
N ALA A 32 42.07 32.85 -17.92
CA ALA A 32 42.43 31.44 -17.76
C ALA A 32 41.89 30.84 -16.44
N VAL A 33 42.06 31.55 -15.32
CA VAL A 33 41.56 31.12 -14.01
C VAL A 33 40.04 31.02 -14.00
N THR A 34 39.35 32.01 -14.57
CA THR A 34 37.88 32.02 -14.66
C THR A 34 37.38 30.89 -15.55
N GLY A 35 38.01 30.66 -16.72
CA GLY A 35 37.68 29.56 -17.62
C GLY A 35 37.83 28.20 -16.95
N LEU A 36 38.96 27.96 -16.28
CA LEU A 36 39.20 26.73 -15.51
C LEU A 36 38.17 26.54 -14.38
N THR A 37 37.82 27.62 -13.67
CA THR A 37 36.82 27.58 -12.61
C THR A 37 35.44 27.20 -13.15
N ILE A 38 35.03 27.79 -14.27
CA ILE A 38 33.75 27.46 -14.93
C ILE A 38 33.74 26.00 -15.39
N VAL A 39 34.80 25.52 -16.04
CA VAL A 39 34.92 24.13 -16.49
C VAL A 39 34.86 23.16 -15.30
N ALA A 40 35.55 23.47 -14.19
CA ALA A 40 35.51 22.65 -12.98
C ALA A 40 34.10 22.59 -12.38
N ILE A 41 33.37 23.71 -12.33
CA ILE A 41 31.97 23.76 -11.86
C ILE A 41 31.06 22.95 -12.79
N LEU A 42 31.23 23.04 -14.11
CA LEU A 42 30.46 22.28 -15.09
C LEU A 42 30.69 20.78 -14.94
N ILE A 43 31.94 20.33 -14.84
CA ILE A 43 32.28 18.92 -14.60
C ILE A 43 31.68 18.45 -13.27
N GLY A 44 31.78 19.25 -12.21
CA GLY A 44 31.18 18.97 -10.91
C GLY A 44 29.67 18.78 -10.99
N LYS A 45 28.97 19.67 -11.70
CA LYS A 45 27.52 19.60 -11.90
C LYS A 45 27.11 18.38 -12.71
N VAL A 46 27.76 18.12 -13.85
CA VAL A 46 27.47 16.95 -14.69
C VAL A 46 27.72 15.64 -13.93
N SER A 47 28.80 15.57 -13.16
CA SER A 47 29.10 14.41 -12.30
C SER A 47 28.04 14.23 -11.21
N SER A 48 27.62 15.31 -10.55
CA SER A 48 26.58 15.29 -9.52
C SER A 48 25.22 14.86 -10.07
N GLU A 49 24.81 15.37 -11.23
CA GLU A 49 23.57 14.97 -11.90
C GLU A 49 23.60 13.48 -12.26
N ARG A 50 24.71 13.00 -12.83
CA ARG A 50 24.89 11.57 -13.16
C ARG A 50 24.80 10.68 -11.91
N GLN A 51 25.44 11.07 -10.80
CA GLN A 51 25.38 10.32 -9.56
C GLN A 51 23.97 10.30 -8.97
N SER A 52 23.26 11.43 -9.00
CA SER A 52 21.86 11.52 -8.56
C SER A 52 20.94 10.64 -9.40
N SER A 53 21.09 10.64 -10.73
CA SER A 53 20.31 9.77 -11.62
C SER A 53 20.61 8.29 -11.40
N LEU A 54 21.87 7.92 -11.16
CA LEU A 54 22.24 6.54 -10.87
C LEU A 54 21.65 6.07 -9.53
N LEU A 55 21.74 6.89 -8.49
CA LEU A 55 21.17 6.60 -7.18
C LEU A 55 19.65 6.42 -7.27
N LEU A 56 18.98 7.29 -8.04
CA LEU A 56 17.56 7.21 -8.31
C LEU A 56 17.19 5.88 -8.97
N LEU A 57 17.88 5.50 -10.06
CA LEU A 57 17.64 4.25 -10.77
C LEU A 57 17.85 3.02 -9.89
N LEU A 58 18.90 3.03 -9.05
CA LEU A 58 19.19 1.94 -8.13
C LEU A 58 18.06 1.79 -7.11
N HIS A 59 17.57 2.91 -6.54
CA HIS A 59 16.45 2.90 -5.62
C HIS A 59 15.15 2.42 -6.29
N THR A 60 14.82 2.91 -7.49
CA THR A 60 13.65 2.43 -8.25
C THR A 60 13.73 0.93 -8.45
N SER A 61 14.88 0.42 -8.92
CA SER A 61 15.07 -1.01 -9.19
C SER A 61 14.92 -1.87 -7.94
N ASP A 62 15.44 -1.43 -6.78
CA ASP A 62 15.29 -2.17 -5.54
C ASP A 62 13.83 -2.20 -5.06
N VAL A 63 13.13 -1.07 -5.13
CA VAL A 63 11.71 -0.99 -4.78
C VAL A 63 10.87 -1.89 -5.69
N GLU A 64 11.10 -1.87 -7.00
CA GLU A 64 10.40 -2.72 -7.96
C GLU A 64 10.64 -4.21 -7.67
N ARG A 65 11.90 -4.60 -7.40
CA ARG A 65 12.25 -5.97 -7.04
C ARG A 65 11.53 -6.42 -5.78
N ARG A 66 11.51 -5.57 -4.74
CA ARG A 66 10.85 -5.89 -3.47
C ARG A 66 9.34 -6.01 -3.64
N MET A 67 8.72 -5.12 -4.43
CA MET A 67 7.29 -5.15 -4.72
C MET A 67 6.89 -6.38 -5.53
N SER A 68 7.74 -6.80 -6.47
CA SER A 68 7.56 -8.03 -7.23
C SER A 68 7.60 -9.26 -6.31
N SER A 69 8.55 -9.32 -5.36
CA SER A 69 8.59 -10.38 -4.34
C SER A 69 7.30 -10.44 -3.54
N PHE A 70 6.82 -9.30 -3.03
CA PHE A 70 5.57 -9.24 -2.30
C PHE A 70 4.37 -9.70 -3.12
N THR A 71 4.31 -9.31 -4.39
CA THR A 71 3.23 -9.73 -5.30
C THR A 71 3.21 -11.25 -5.45
N LYS A 72 4.40 -11.87 -5.63
CA LYS A 72 4.56 -13.32 -5.72
C LYS A 72 4.17 -14.03 -4.42
N GLU A 73 4.58 -13.51 -3.27
CA GLU A 73 4.23 -14.09 -1.97
C GLU A 73 2.71 -14.00 -1.71
N VAL A 74 2.05 -12.90 -2.11
CA VAL A 74 0.58 -12.77 -2.05
C VAL A 74 -0.08 -13.83 -2.93
N ASP A 75 0.42 -14.05 -4.15
CA ASP A 75 -0.04 -15.12 -5.05
C ASP A 75 0.05 -16.50 -4.41
N GLU A 76 1.20 -16.83 -3.82
CA GLU A 76 1.40 -18.12 -3.15
C GLU A 76 0.39 -18.33 -2.02
N TYR A 77 0.12 -17.30 -1.21
CA TYR A 77 -0.92 -17.37 -0.19
C TYR A 77 -2.33 -17.52 -0.78
N MET A 78 -2.64 -16.84 -1.89
CA MET A 78 -3.95 -16.98 -2.56
C MET A 78 -4.17 -18.40 -3.07
N GLU A 79 -3.19 -19.00 -3.73
CA GLU A 79 -3.26 -20.38 -4.19
C GLU A 79 -3.43 -21.36 -3.03
N ASN A 80 -2.64 -21.20 -1.96
CA ASN A 80 -2.77 -22.03 -0.76
C ASN A 80 -4.16 -21.91 -0.12
N ILE A 81 -4.71 -20.69 -0.06
CA ILE A 81 -6.07 -20.44 0.47
C ILE A 81 -7.12 -21.11 -0.41
N ARG A 82 -7.00 -21.03 -1.75
CA ARG A 82 -7.90 -21.70 -2.71
C ARG A 82 -7.86 -23.21 -2.49
N THR A 83 -6.68 -23.83 -2.45
CA THR A 83 -6.53 -25.28 -2.23
C THR A 83 -7.12 -25.70 -0.89
N LEU A 84 -6.81 -25.00 0.20
CA LEU A 84 -7.28 -25.33 1.55
C LEU A 84 -8.78 -25.10 1.73
N SER A 85 -9.36 -24.16 0.98
CA SER A 85 -10.81 -23.96 0.98
C SER A 85 -11.57 -25.16 0.40
N SER A 86 -11.00 -25.81 -0.61
CA SER A 86 -11.57 -27.00 -1.25
C SER A 86 -11.41 -28.26 -0.39
N THR A 87 -10.33 -28.38 0.38
CA THR A 87 -10.09 -29.54 1.26
C THR A 87 -10.79 -29.44 2.62
N GLN A 88 -11.45 -28.31 2.93
CA GLN A 88 -12.14 -28.04 4.19
C GLN A 88 -11.25 -28.14 5.46
N GLU A 89 -9.93 -28.00 5.33
CA GLU A 89 -9.00 -28.00 6.47
C GLU A 89 -8.99 -26.63 7.20
N LEU A 90 -10.03 -26.36 8.01
CA LEU A 90 -10.32 -25.03 8.57
C LEU A 90 -9.20 -24.41 9.39
N ASP A 91 -8.46 -25.18 10.18
CA ASP A 91 -7.36 -24.65 11.01
C ASP A 91 -6.15 -24.24 10.16
N LYS A 92 -5.80 -25.03 9.14
CA LYS A 92 -4.73 -24.70 8.19
C LYS A 92 -5.14 -23.52 7.32
N LEU A 93 -6.40 -23.45 6.90
CA LEU A 93 -6.95 -22.30 6.18
C LEU A 93 -6.84 -21.02 7.03
N HIS A 94 -7.27 -21.05 8.29
CA HIS A 94 -7.14 -19.91 9.21
C HIS A 94 -5.67 -19.49 9.40
N LYS A 95 -4.75 -20.45 9.54
CA LYS A 95 -3.31 -20.18 9.64
C LYS A 95 -2.78 -19.47 8.39
N ASN A 96 -3.19 -19.90 7.20
CA ASN A 96 -2.78 -19.26 5.94
C ASN A 96 -3.32 -17.84 5.79
N ILE A 97 -4.60 -17.60 6.14
CA ILE A 97 -5.18 -16.25 6.11
C ILE A 97 -4.45 -15.33 7.11
N LYS A 98 -4.06 -15.84 8.28
CA LYS A 98 -3.21 -15.10 9.23
C LYS A 98 -1.82 -14.80 8.67
N GLY A 99 -1.19 -15.75 7.98
CA GLY A 99 0.08 -15.56 7.30
C GLY A 99 -0.01 -14.44 6.24
N LEU A 100 -1.03 -14.50 5.41
CA LEU A 100 -1.35 -13.46 4.42
C LEU A 100 -1.57 -12.09 5.08
N ARG A 101 -2.28 -12.03 6.21
CA ARG A 101 -2.42 -10.77 6.98
C ARG A 101 -1.07 -10.21 7.42
N ALA A 102 -0.17 -11.07 7.93
CA ALA A 102 1.16 -10.65 8.37
C ALA A 102 2.02 -10.15 7.19
N LEU A 103 1.89 -10.78 6.02
CA LEU A 103 2.51 -10.31 4.79
C LEU A 103 1.99 -8.93 4.38
N ILE A 104 0.67 -8.73 4.35
CA ILE A 104 0.04 -7.43 4.01
C ILE A 104 0.43 -6.35 5.03
N GLU A 105 0.59 -6.69 6.31
CA GLU A 105 1.11 -5.78 7.33
C GLU A 105 2.57 -5.37 7.04
N SER A 106 3.39 -6.33 6.59
CA SER A 106 4.78 -6.07 6.21
C SER A 106 4.87 -5.16 4.97
N ILE A 107 3.99 -5.40 3.98
CA ILE A 107 3.83 -4.54 2.81
C ILE A 107 3.42 -3.13 3.25
N SER A 108 2.41 -3.01 4.11
CA SER A 108 1.96 -1.72 4.64
C SER A 108 3.09 -0.95 5.32
N LYS A 109 3.87 -1.58 6.19
CA LYS A 109 5.01 -0.96 6.88
C LYS A 109 6.09 -0.51 5.89
N TYR A 110 6.41 -1.36 4.92
CA TYR A 110 7.35 -1.03 3.86
C TYR A 110 6.89 0.19 3.06
N MET A 111 5.62 0.23 2.66
CA MET A 111 5.05 1.35 1.92
C MET A 111 5.00 2.64 2.73
N VAL A 112 4.58 2.59 4.00
CA VAL A 112 4.61 3.75 4.91
C VAL A 112 6.03 4.32 5.03
N PHE A 113 7.01 3.44 5.26
CA PHE A 113 8.41 3.83 5.34
C PHE A 113 8.84 4.57 4.08
N HIS A 114 8.57 3.99 2.91
CA HIS A 114 9.00 4.60 1.66
C HIS A 114 8.23 5.87 1.30
N ILE A 115 6.94 5.96 1.58
CA ILE A 115 6.14 7.18 1.38
C ILE A 115 6.69 8.35 2.21
N ASN A 116 7.14 8.07 3.43
CA ASN A 116 7.66 9.07 4.35
C ASN A 116 9.13 9.43 4.09
N GLN A 117 9.97 8.47 3.70
CA GLN A 117 11.42 8.67 3.57
C GLN A 117 11.92 8.86 2.14
N SER A 118 11.25 8.24 1.18
CA SER A 118 11.61 8.36 -0.23
C SER A 118 10.56 9.19 -0.95
N LEU A 119 10.94 9.87 -2.03
CA LEU A 119 9.98 10.47 -2.96
C LEU A 119 9.24 9.34 -3.73
N PHE A 120 8.71 8.33 -3.01
CA PHE A 120 8.27 7.04 -3.52
C PHE A 120 7.29 7.15 -4.68
N ILE A 121 6.45 8.18 -4.67
CA ILE A 121 5.44 8.44 -5.72
C ILE A 121 6.07 9.15 -6.94
N GLU A 122 7.18 9.86 -6.76
CA GLU A 122 7.89 10.56 -7.83
C GLU A 122 8.90 9.65 -8.56
N ILE A 123 9.32 8.54 -7.93
CA ILE A 123 10.45 7.69 -8.38
C ILE A 123 10.04 6.63 -9.44
N GLY A 124 8.94 6.83 -10.17
CA GLY A 124 8.57 5.97 -11.32
C GLY A 124 8.10 4.56 -10.96
N THR A 125 7.88 4.25 -9.68
CA THR A 125 7.43 2.92 -9.18
C THR A 125 5.93 2.67 -9.34
N ASN A 126 5.24 3.53 -10.09
CA ASN A 126 3.79 3.51 -10.29
C ASN A 126 3.29 2.19 -10.87
N THR A 127 4.05 1.59 -11.79
CA THR A 127 3.72 0.31 -12.44
C THR A 127 3.71 -0.84 -11.43
N SER A 128 4.71 -0.90 -10.55
CA SER A 128 4.84 -1.94 -9.54
C SER A 128 3.79 -1.80 -8.44
N ILE A 129 3.48 -0.57 -8.01
CA ILE A 129 2.39 -0.32 -7.05
C ILE A 129 1.05 -0.70 -7.67
N LYS A 130 0.78 -0.32 -8.92
CA LYS A 130 -0.45 -0.69 -9.63
C LYS A 130 -0.61 -2.20 -9.75
N LYS A 131 0.48 -2.92 -10.05
CA LYS A 131 0.48 -4.40 -10.05
C LYS A 131 0.12 -4.96 -8.68
N LEU A 132 0.70 -4.43 -7.59
CA LEU A 132 0.37 -4.85 -6.24
C LEU A 132 -1.12 -4.57 -5.91
N MET A 133 -1.65 -3.41 -6.27
CA MET A 133 -3.06 -3.04 -6.01
C MET A 133 -4.03 -3.96 -6.76
N ASN A 134 -3.76 -4.24 -8.03
CA ASN A 134 -4.52 -5.25 -8.78
C ASN A 134 -4.49 -6.60 -8.07
N LYS A 135 -3.33 -6.96 -7.51
CA LYS A 135 -3.19 -8.20 -6.74
C LYS A 135 -3.97 -8.22 -5.44
N PHE A 136 -4.05 -7.10 -4.73
CA PHE A 136 -4.95 -6.96 -3.60
C PHE A 136 -6.41 -7.10 -4.01
N SER A 137 -6.78 -6.61 -5.20
CA SER A 137 -8.13 -6.76 -5.74
C SER A 137 -8.47 -8.23 -6.01
N GLU A 138 -7.56 -8.99 -6.63
CA GLU A 138 -7.70 -10.45 -6.80
C GLU A 138 -7.75 -11.17 -5.45
N CYS A 139 -6.92 -10.76 -4.50
CA CYS A 139 -6.90 -11.30 -3.14
C CYS A 139 -8.24 -11.11 -2.42
N HIS A 140 -8.88 -9.95 -2.61
CA HIS A 140 -10.23 -9.70 -2.11
C HIS A 140 -11.26 -10.71 -2.65
N ASP A 141 -11.18 -11.06 -3.93
CA ASP A 141 -12.10 -12.03 -4.52
C ASP A 141 -11.91 -13.41 -3.87
N VAL A 142 -10.66 -13.81 -3.64
CA VAL A 142 -10.33 -15.08 -2.98
C VAL A 142 -10.89 -15.14 -1.56
N ILE A 143 -10.62 -14.12 -0.75
CA ILE A 143 -11.12 -14.12 0.65
C ILE A 143 -12.64 -13.96 0.72
N PHE A 144 -13.27 -13.26 -0.23
CA PHE A 144 -14.72 -13.10 -0.27
C PHE A 144 -15.43 -14.38 -0.72
N ASN A 145 -14.79 -15.18 -1.58
CA ASN A 145 -15.29 -16.51 -1.94
C ASN A 145 -15.35 -17.47 -0.74
N LEU A 146 -14.63 -17.17 0.36
CA LEU A 146 -14.74 -17.89 1.63
C LEU A 146 -15.99 -17.53 2.44
N LYS A 147 -16.93 -16.74 1.92
CA LYS A 147 -18.11 -16.26 2.66
C LYS A 147 -18.95 -17.39 3.27
N GLU A 148 -19.16 -18.49 2.54
CA GLU A 148 -19.96 -19.62 3.06
C GLU A 148 -19.26 -20.33 4.22
N ILE A 149 -17.93 -20.54 4.11
CA ILE A 149 -17.11 -21.08 5.20
C ILE A 149 -17.10 -20.11 6.40
N SER A 150 -17.01 -18.80 6.11
CA SER A 150 -16.94 -17.73 7.11
C SER A 150 -18.24 -17.60 7.91
N LYS A 151 -19.41 -17.87 7.32
CA LYS A 151 -20.70 -17.87 8.06
C LYS A 151 -20.64 -18.75 9.29
N ASN A 152 -20.03 -19.94 9.15
CA ASN A 152 -19.99 -20.98 10.18
C ASN A 152 -18.67 -20.99 10.97
N ASN A 153 -17.71 -20.11 10.66
CA ASN A 153 -16.41 -20.10 11.31
C ASN A 153 -15.92 -18.68 11.61
N LYS A 154 -16.11 -18.27 12.87
CA LYS A 154 -15.67 -16.97 13.41
C LYS A 154 -14.18 -16.68 13.20
N LYS A 155 -13.30 -17.70 13.26
CA LYS A 155 -11.85 -17.50 13.09
C LYS A 155 -11.51 -17.17 11.64
N VAL A 156 -12.11 -17.87 10.68
CA VAL A 156 -11.94 -17.60 9.24
C VAL A 156 -12.53 -16.23 8.90
N GLU A 157 -13.77 -15.96 9.34
CA GLU A 157 -14.46 -14.69 9.10
C GLU A 157 -13.63 -13.48 9.58
N SER A 158 -13.21 -13.50 10.85
CA SER A 158 -12.44 -12.39 11.44
C SER A 158 -11.08 -12.20 10.77
N ALA A 159 -10.41 -13.29 10.38
CA ALA A 159 -9.13 -13.23 9.67
C ALA A 159 -9.31 -12.64 8.26
N SER A 160 -10.28 -13.14 7.47
CA SER A 160 -10.58 -12.64 6.13
C SER A 160 -10.98 -11.17 6.13
N TYR A 161 -11.85 -10.77 7.06
CA TYR A 161 -12.24 -9.37 7.21
C TYR A 161 -11.05 -8.48 7.58
N SER A 162 -10.14 -8.95 8.45
CA SER A 162 -8.96 -8.19 8.81
C SER A 162 -7.98 -8.01 7.64
N VAL A 163 -7.85 -9.01 6.76
CA VAL A 163 -7.05 -8.93 5.54
C VAL A 163 -7.67 -7.89 4.58
N SER A 164 -8.97 -8.02 4.32
CA SER A 164 -9.79 -7.08 3.54
C SER A 164 -9.63 -5.63 4.01
N LYS A 165 -9.79 -5.39 5.32
CA LYS A 165 -9.63 -4.06 5.93
C LYS A 165 -8.23 -3.48 5.74
N LYS A 166 -7.19 -4.31 5.89
CA LYS A 166 -5.80 -3.82 5.77
C LYS A 166 -5.44 -3.48 4.32
N MET A 167 -5.91 -4.25 3.33
CA MET A 167 -5.73 -3.91 1.92
C MET A 167 -6.41 -2.58 1.56
N SER A 168 -7.66 -2.37 2.01
CA SER A 168 -8.36 -1.09 1.83
C SER A 168 -7.59 0.08 2.48
N PHE A 169 -7.05 -0.12 3.69
CA PHE A 169 -6.25 0.91 4.36
C PHE A 169 -4.99 1.30 3.57
N ILE A 170 -4.30 0.35 2.94
CA ILE A 170 -3.13 0.65 2.10
C ILE A 170 -3.56 1.48 0.88
N ALA A 171 -4.70 1.16 0.28
CA ALA A 171 -5.27 1.92 -0.84
C ALA A 171 -5.57 3.37 -0.42
N ASP A 172 -6.26 3.55 0.71
CA ASP A 172 -6.64 4.85 1.25
C ASP A 172 -5.39 5.70 1.55
N MET A 173 -4.37 5.09 2.14
CA MET A 173 -3.09 5.74 2.46
C MET A 173 -2.35 6.20 1.19
N LEU A 174 -2.31 5.36 0.15
CA LEU A 174 -1.66 5.71 -1.12
C LEU A 174 -2.37 6.87 -1.82
N GLU A 175 -3.70 6.85 -1.84
CA GLU A 175 -4.51 7.89 -2.47
C GLU A 175 -4.42 9.23 -1.72
N ALA A 176 -4.41 9.20 -0.38
CA ALA A 176 -4.19 10.40 0.41
C ALA A 176 -2.82 11.04 0.11
N ASN A 177 -1.77 10.22 0.04
CA ASN A 177 -0.42 10.71 -0.27
C ASN A 177 -0.28 11.19 -1.72
N SER A 178 -0.97 10.57 -2.67
CA SER A 178 -0.92 10.99 -4.07
C SER A 178 -1.57 12.35 -4.28
N ALA A 179 -2.68 12.61 -3.56
CA ALA A 179 -3.40 13.88 -3.57
C ALA A 179 -2.54 15.01 -2.97
N GLU A 180 -1.87 14.78 -1.84
CA GLU A 180 -0.99 15.79 -1.20
C GLU A 180 0.18 16.19 -2.10
N ARG A 181 0.76 15.24 -2.83
CA ARG A 181 1.93 15.49 -3.70
C ARG A 181 1.61 16.03 -5.09
N LYS A 182 0.35 16.35 -5.39
CA LYS A 182 -0.12 16.76 -6.74
C LYS A 182 0.28 15.77 -7.86
N SER A 183 0.51 14.51 -7.49
CA SER A 183 0.72 13.43 -8.45
C SER A 183 -0.61 13.06 -9.10
N ASN A 184 -0.58 12.38 -10.25
CA ASN A 184 -1.81 11.97 -10.93
C ASN A 184 -2.64 11.04 -10.01
N PRO A 185 -3.79 11.49 -9.49
CA PRO A 185 -4.55 10.75 -8.48
C PRO A 185 -5.09 9.42 -9.02
N ASP A 186 -5.28 9.31 -10.35
CA ASP A 186 -5.81 8.12 -11.01
C ASP A 186 -4.87 6.92 -10.99
N ILE A 187 -3.59 7.12 -10.66
CA ILE A 187 -2.62 6.03 -10.61
C ILE A 187 -2.91 5.06 -9.46
N PHE A 188 -3.47 5.58 -8.35
CA PHE A 188 -3.65 4.84 -7.11
C PHE A 188 -5.11 4.66 -6.70
N SER A 189 -6.05 5.28 -7.42
CA SER A 189 -7.49 5.13 -7.18
C SER A 189 -7.99 3.76 -7.67
N ASP A 190 -7.62 2.69 -6.95
CA ASP A 190 -8.27 1.40 -7.14
C ASP A 190 -9.65 1.41 -6.46
N ARG A 191 -10.59 2.10 -7.10
CA ARG A 191 -11.99 2.17 -6.68
C ARG A 191 -12.59 0.76 -6.53
N ASN A 192 -12.13 -0.19 -7.34
CA ASN A 192 -12.59 -1.57 -7.29
C ASN A 192 -12.24 -2.23 -5.95
N LEU A 193 -11.02 -2.02 -5.46
CA LEU A 193 -10.59 -2.55 -4.15
C LEU A 193 -11.47 -2.03 -3.00
N ARG A 194 -11.77 -0.73 -2.99
CA ARG A 194 -12.66 -0.11 -1.98
C ARG A 194 -14.08 -0.66 -2.07
N LEU A 195 -14.61 -0.81 -3.29
CA LEU A 195 -15.93 -1.40 -3.52
C LEU A 195 -15.99 -2.84 -2.98
N LYS A 196 -14.98 -3.66 -3.26
CA LYS A 196 -14.87 -5.03 -2.72
C LYS A 196 -14.78 -5.07 -1.21
N HIS A 197 -14.05 -4.15 -0.57
CA HIS A 197 -14.04 -4.04 0.89
C HIS A 197 -15.42 -3.64 1.46
N TYR A 198 -16.10 -2.70 0.80
CA TYR A 198 -17.44 -2.28 1.16
C TYR A 198 -18.45 -3.41 1.02
N GLU A 199 -18.39 -4.19 -0.06
CA GLU A 199 -19.20 -5.39 -0.26
C GLU A 199 -18.98 -6.42 0.85
N PHE A 200 -17.72 -6.68 1.22
CA PHE A 200 -17.41 -7.55 2.36
C PHE A 200 -18.03 -7.01 3.66
N THR A 201 -17.88 -5.71 3.92
CA THR A 201 -18.43 -5.07 5.12
C THR A 201 -19.96 -5.13 5.14
N SER A 202 -20.62 -4.87 4.01
CA SER A 202 -22.07 -4.96 3.84
C SER A 202 -22.55 -6.39 4.05
N TRP A 203 -21.88 -7.38 3.46
CA TRP A 203 -22.16 -8.79 3.66
C TRP A 203 -22.11 -9.16 5.14
N LYS A 204 -21.07 -8.73 5.87
CA LYS A 204 -20.92 -8.98 7.31
C LYS A 204 -22.04 -8.34 8.14
N LYS A 205 -22.54 -7.17 7.75
CA LYS A 205 -23.65 -6.48 8.44
C LYS A 205 -25.03 -7.04 8.13
N THR A 206 -25.18 -7.75 7.01
CA THR A 206 -26.48 -8.25 6.51
C THR A 206 -26.66 -9.75 6.69
N THR A 207 -25.57 -10.48 6.90
CA THR A 207 -25.56 -11.94 7.04
C THR A 207 -25.43 -12.34 8.50
N MET A 208 -26.18 -13.37 8.91
CA MET A 208 -26.01 -13.99 10.22
C MET A 208 -24.74 -14.85 10.20
N THR A 209 -23.71 -14.43 10.93
CA THR A 209 -22.44 -15.15 11.07
C THR A 209 -22.22 -15.58 12.51
N GLU A 210 -21.37 -16.59 12.74
CA GLU A 210 -20.99 -17.03 14.09
C GLU A 210 -20.36 -15.89 14.92
N SER A 211 -19.64 -14.94 14.30
CA SER A 211 -19.13 -13.79 15.04
C SER A 211 -20.24 -12.86 15.52
N LEU A 212 -21.29 -12.66 14.71
CA LEU A 212 -22.45 -11.86 15.07
C LEU A 212 -23.29 -12.55 16.14
N LEU A 213 -23.53 -13.87 16.02
CA LEU A 213 -24.22 -14.66 17.04
C LEU A 213 -23.53 -14.52 18.40
N PHE A 214 -22.20 -14.69 18.43
CA PHE A 214 -21.41 -14.52 19.64
C PHE A 214 -21.48 -13.08 20.19
N ALA A 215 -21.43 -12.06 19.32
CA ALA A 215 -21.54 -10.67 19.73
C ALA A 215 -22.92 -10.33 20.32
N VAL A 216 -23.99 -10.89 19.74
CA VAL A 216 -25.35 -10.76 20.27
C VAL A 216 -25.46 -11.47 21.61
N GLN A 217 -24.94 -12.70 21.73
CA GLN A 217 -24.96 -13.48 22.98
C GLN A 217 -24.29 -12.72 24.14
N LEU A 218 -23.12 -12.13 23.92
CA LEU A 218 -22.41 -11.34 24.93
C LEU A 218 -23.16 -10.08 25.40
N LYS A 219 -24.16 -9.63 24.64
CA LYS A 219 -24.96 -8.44 24.93
C LYS A 219 -26.36 -8.78 25.47
N LEU A 220 -26.71 -10.05 25.54
CA LEU A 220 -27.98 -10.47 26.13
C LEU A 220 -27.94 -10.32 27.66
N PRO A 221 -29.07 -9.99 28.30
CA PRO A 221 -29.16 -9.95 29.76
C PRO A 221 -28.92 -11.35 30.37
N ASP A 222 -28.15 -11.40 31.45
CA ASP A 222 -27.91 -12.63 32.23
C ASP A 222 -29.07 -12.93 33.22
N VAL A 223 -30.30 -12.69 32.77
CA VAL A 223 -31.53 -12.98 33.53
C VAL A 223 -32.42 -13.92 32.74
N PRO A 224 -33.29 -14.70 33.40
CA PRO A 224 -34.25 -15.56 32.73
C PRO A 224 -35.03 -14.79 31.67
N ARG A 225 -35.32 -15.45 30.54
CA ARG A 225 -35.94 -14.82 29.37
C ARG A 225 -37.27 -14.12 29.67
N GLN A 226 -38.02 -14.61 30.66
CA GLN A 226 -39.28 -14.04 31.12
C GLN A 226 -39.10 -12.62 31.66
N GLU A 227 -37.90 -12.29 32.14
CA GLU A 227 -37.54 -11.00 32.74
C GLU A 227 -36.85 -10.06 31.74
N TRP A 228 -36.69 -10.46 30.48
CA TRP A 228 -36.03 -9.62 29.49
C TRP A 228 -36.84 -8.34 29.23
N PRO A 229 -36.17 -7.18 29.14
CA PRO A 229 -36.83 -5.94 28.80
C PRO A 229 -37.48 -6.02 27.41
N LYS A 230 -38.65 -5.39 27.26
CA LYS A 230 -39.34 -5.32 25.98
C LYS A 230 -38.40 -4.73 24.92
N HIS A 231 -38.34 -5.38 23.76
CA HIS A 231 -37.49 -4.97 22.63
C HIS A 231 -35.98 -4.98 22.90
N VAL A 232 -35.47 -5.95 23.67
CA VAL A 232 -34.02 -6.13 23.92
C VAL A 232 -33.14 -6.09 22.66
N HIS A 233 -33.67 -6.50 21.50
CA HIS A 233 -32.95 -6.47 20.23
C HIS A 233 -32.64 -5.06 19.71
N LYS A 234 -33.41 -4.02 20.06
CA LYS A 234 -33.22 -2.64 19.55
C LYS A 234 -31.91 -1.99 20.05
N PRO A 235 -31.61 -1.97 21.36
CA PRO A 235 -30.33 -1.42 21.84
C PRO A 235 -29.14 -2.22 21.32
N ILE A 236 -29.24 -3.56 21.27
CA ILE A 236 -28.19 -4.43 20.73
C ILE A 236 -27.93 -4.14 19.25
N ALA A 237 -28.98 -4.01 18.44
CA ALA A 237 -28.87 -3.67 17.01
C ALA A 237 -28.20 -2.32 16.79
N LYS A 238 -28.54 -1.31 17.60
CA LYS A 238 -27.93 0.02 17.56
C LYS A 238 -26.44 -0.02 17.93
N GLU A 239 -26.08 -0.79 18.96
CA GLU A 239 -24.69 -0.91 19.41
C GLU A 239 -23.82 -1.66 18.40
N LEU A 240 -24.35 -2.73 17.79
CA LEU A 240 -23.64 -3.55 16.81
C LEU A 240 -23.69 -3.00 15.38
N ASP A 241 -24.41 -1.88 15.14
CA ASP A 241 -24.63 -1.28 13.82
C ASP A 241 -25.18 -2.29 12.79
N VAL A 242 -26.21 -3.04 13.19
CA VAL A 242 -26.90 -4.05 12.36
C VAL A 242 -28.41 -3.83 12.40
N SER A 243 -29.13 -4.44 11.46
CA SER A 243 -30.59 -4.32 11.43
C SER A 243 -31.28 -5.04 12.61
N ASN A 244 -32.36 -4.45 13.14
CA ASN A 244 -33.20 -5.07 14.19
C ASN A 244 -33.63 -6.50 13.79
N LYS A 245 -34.00 -6.71 12.53
CA LYS A 245 -34.43 -8.01 12.00
C LYS A 245 -33.32 -9.07 12.10
N LEU A 246 -32.07 -8.68 11.87
CA LEU A 246 -30.93 -9.59 11.95
C LEU A 246 -30.63 -10.00 13.40
N VAL A 247 -30.74 -9.07 14.36
CA VAL A 247 -30.58 -9.39 15.78
C VAL A 247 -31.68 -10.32 16.28
N VAL A 248 -32.93 -10.11 15.88
CA VAL A 248 -34.04 -11.03 16.21
C VAL A 248 -33.73 -12.44 15.68
N LYS A 249 -33.30 -12.56 14.41
CA LYS A 249 -32.87 -13.85 13.84
C LYS A 249 -31.73 -14.50 14.65
N CYS A 250 -30.75 -13.71 15.10
CA CYS A 250 -29.67 -14.21 15.94
C CYS A 250 -30.18 -14.74 17.29
N ILE A 251 -31.11 -14.03 17.94
CA ILE A 251 -31.72 -14.45 19.20
C ILE A 251 -32.53 -15.75 19.02
N ASP A 252 -33.29 -15.85 17.93
CA ASP A 252 -34.05 -17.07 17.61
C ASP A 252 -33.11 -18.26 17.35
N GLU A 253 -31.99 -18.04 16.67
CA GLU A 253 -30.96 -19.06 16.46
C GLU A 253 -30.26 -19.47 17.77
N LEU A 254 -29.91 -18.52 18.64
CA LEU A 254 -29.34 -18.80 19.96
C LEU A 254 -30.31 -19.61 20.83
N LYS A 255 -31.62 -19.32 20.74
CA LYS A 255 -32.68 -20.09 21.39
C LYS A 255 -32.71 -21.53 20.87
N ASN A 256 -32.65 -21.72 19.55
CA ASN A 256 -32.64 -23.06 18.95
C ASN A 256 -31.42 -23.89 19.41
N ARG A 257 -30.30 -23.22 19.74
CA ARG A 257 -29.08 -23.83 20.27
C ARG A 257 -29.07 -24.01 21.80
N ASN A 258 -30.13 -23.59 22.50
CA ASN A 258 -30.21 -23.55 23.97
C ASN A 258 -29.06 -22.73 24.62
N LEU A 259 -28.65 -21.64 23.98
CA LEU A 259 -27.58 -20.75 24.46
C LEU A 259 -28.11 -19.46 25.12
N CYS A 260 -29.43 -19.27 25.14
CA CYS A 260 -30.13 -18.17 25.79
C CYS A 260 -31.59 -18.51 26.11
#